data_AF-A0A804HN58-F1
#
_entry.id   AF-A0A804HN58-F1
#
_cell.length_a   1.000
_cell.length_b   1.000
_cell.length_c   1.000
_cell.angle_alpha   90.00
_cell.angle_beta   90.00
_cell.angle_gamma   90.00
#
_symmetry.space_group_name_H-M   'P 1'
#
loop_
_entity.id
_entity.type
_entity.pdbx_description
1 polymer ?
#
loop_
_entity_poly.entity_id
_entity_poly.type
_entity_poly.pdbx_seq_one_letter_code
_entity_poly.pdbx_strand_id
1 'polypeptide(L)' 'MVSVQEPVDGKPPLYGHVTFYSLATLLRVLNGNVKVKFMTQGKHLWVRRFIPKKKKNQG' A
#
# COMPACT_ATOMS: atom_id res chain seq x y z
N MET A 1 -9.08 -7.16 0.46
CA MET A 1 -9.36 -6.34 1.67
C MET A 1 -8.66 -5.00 1.53
N VAL A 2 -9.28 -3.92 1.98
CA VAL A 2 -8.64 -2.59 2.02
C VAL A 2 -8.59 -2.14 3.47
N SER A 3 -7.44 -1.61 3.90
CA SER A 3 -7.30 -0.91 5.19
C SER A 3 -6.60 0.42 4.98
N VAL A 4 -6.88 1.38 5.83
CA VAL A 4 -6.27 2.72 5.80
C VAL A 4 -5.50 2.89 7.11
N GLN A 5 -4.40 3.64 7.07
CA GLN A 5 -3.69 4.02 8.29
C GLN A 5 -4.67 4.65 9.28
N GLU A 6 -4.57 4.30 10.56
CA GLU A 6 -5.32 5.00 11.60
C GLU A 6 -4.81 6.45 11.72
N PRO A 7 -5.70 7.45 11.84
CA PRO A 7 -5.30 8.82 12.13
C PRO A 7 -4.46 8.89 13.41
N VAL A 8 -3.32 9.59 13.36
CA VAL A 8 -2.48 9.84 14.54
C VAL A 8 -2.54 11.33 14.84
N ASP A 9 -2.90 11.68 16.08
CA ASP A 9 -3.00 13.06 16.57
C ASP A 9 -3.85 13.98 15.68
N GLY A 10 -5.00 13.47 15.21
CA GLY A 10 -5.93 14.21 14.34
C GLY A 10 -5.42 14.45 12.91
N LYS A 11 -4.24 13.94 12.54
CA LYS A 11 -3.72 14.07 11.17
C LYS A 11 -4.41 13.07 10.24
N PRO A 12 -4.68 13.46 8.98
CA PRO A 12 -5.27 12.55 8.01
C PRO A 12 -4.33 11.37 7.72
N PRO A 13 -4.88 10.22 7.31
CA PRO A 13 -4.09 9.05 6.96
C PRO A 13 -3.19 9.32 5.75
N LEU A 14 -1.96 8.81 5.80
CA LEU A 14 -0.96 9.02 4.76
C LEU A 14 -0.88 7.87 3.76
N TYR A 15 -1.38 6.68 4.12
CA TYR A 15 -1.36 5.51 3.28
C TYR A 15 -2.52 4.56 3.58
N GLY A 16 -2.74 3.62 2.67
CA GLY A 16 -3.60 2.46 2.86
C GLY A 16 -2.93 1.19 2.34
N HIS A 17 -3.44 0.05 2.77
CA HIS A 17 -3.05 -1.26 2.27
C HIS A 17 -4.20 -1.89 1.50
N VAL A 18 -3.87 -2.47 0.35
CA VAL A 18 -4.79 -3.29 -0.44
C VAL A 18 -4.23 -4.70 -0.49
N THR A 19 -4.97 -5.64 0.08
CA THR A 19 -4.64 -7.06 0.05
C THR A 19 -5.43 -7.71 -1.09
N PHE A 20 -4.68 -8.23 -2.07
CA PHE A 20 -5.22 -9.04 -3.16
C PHE A 20 -5.22 -10.52 -2.80
N TYR A 21 -6.15 -11.27 -3.39
CA TYR A 21 -6.23 -12.72 -3.21
C TYR A 21 -5.04 -13.47 -3.82
N SER A 22 -4.49 -12.96 -4.93
CA SER A 22 -3.39 -13.62 -5.64
C SER A 22 -2.20 -12.68 -5.90
N LEU A 23 -1.00 -13.26 -5.94
CA LEU A 23 0.21 -12.54 -6.34
C LEU A 23 0.12 -12.07 -7.80
N ALA A 24 -0.50 -12.86 -8.69
CA ALA A 24 -0.67 -12.51 -10.09
C ALA A 24 -1.46 -11.20 -10.26
N THR A 25 -2.52 -11.00 -9.46
CA THR A 25 -3.27 -9.74 -9.45
C THR A 25 -2.40 -8.56 -9.00
N LEU A 26 -1.62 -8.73 -7.93
CA LEU A 26 -0.71 -7.69 -7.45
C LEU A 26 0.32 -7.31 -8.52
N LEU A 27 0.96 -8.30 -9.17
CA LEU A 27 1.95 -8.06 -10.22
C LEU A 27 1.32 -7.39 -11.46
N ARG A 28 0.09 -7.76 -11.82
CA ARG A 28 -0.66 -7.13 -12.91
C ARG A 28 -0.98 -5.67 -12.60
N VAL A 29 -1.41 -5.34 -11.38
CA VAL A 29 -1.67 -3.96 -10.94
C VAL A 29 -0.40 -3.11 -11.00
N LEU A 30 0.75 -3.68 -10.67
CA LEU A 30 2.04 -3.00 -10.77
C LEU A 30 2.62 -2.99 -12.19
N ASN A 31 2.05 -3.76 -13.12
CA ASN A 31 2.54 -3.93 -14.49
C ASN A 31 4.05 -4.19 -14.58
N GLY A 32 4.57 -5.06 -13.69
CA GLY A 32 6.00 -5.37 -13.61
C GLY A 32 6.89 -4.29 -12.97
N ASN A 33 6.34 -3.12 -12.59
CA ASN A 33 7.10 -2.03 -11.98
C ASN A 33 7.21 -2.19 -10.46
N VAL A 34 8.29 -1.64 -9.88
CA VAL A 34 8.45 -1.60 -8.41
C VAL A 34 7.48 -0.60 -7.77
N LYS A 35 7.15 0.46 -8.49
CA LYS A 35 6.30 1.57 -8.05
C LYS A 35 5.55 2.13 -9.24
N VAL A 36 4.26 2.39 -9.07
CA VAL A 36 3.39 2.97 -10.10
C VAL A 36 2.63 4.17 -9.54
N LYS A 37 2.29 5.13 -10.41
CA LYS A 37 1.50 6.32 -10.06
C LYS A 37 0.08 6.14 -10.57
N PHE A 38 -0.90 6.28 -9.69
CA PHE A 38 -2.31 6.32 -10.03
C PHE A 38 -2.85 7.74 -9.85
N MET A 39 -3.87 8.06 -10.66
CA MET A 39 -4.66 9.28 -10.57
C MET A 39 -6.04 8.91 -10.05
N THR A 40 -6.50 9.52 -8.96
CA THR A 40 -7.86 9.33 -8.45
C THR A 40 -8.44 10.67 -8.05
N GLN A 41 -9.57 11.09 -8.62
CA GLN A 41 -10.21 12.38 -8.28
C GLN A 41 -9.22 13.57 -8.29
N GLY A 42 -8.34 13.62 -9.29
CA GLY A 42 -7.29 14.65 -9.40
C GLY A 42 -6.09 14.50 -8.44
N LYS A 43 -6.08 13.50 -7.55
CA LYS A 43 -4.97 13.24 -6.62
C LYS A 43 -3.99 12.20 -7.15
N HIS A 44 -2.72 12.39 -6.81
CA HIS A 44 -1.61 11.50 -7.15
C HIS A 44 -1.40 10.47 -6.04
N LEU A 45 -1.58 9.18 -6.35
CA LEU A 45 -1.27 8.09 -5.44
C LEU A 45 -0.06 7.31 -5.94
N TRP A 46 0.90 7.10 -5.06
CA TRP A 46 2.02 6.21 -5.31
C TRP A 46 1.73 4.84 -4.72
N VAL A 47 1.81 3.81 -5.54
CA VAL A 47 1.52 2.43 -5.14
C VAL A 47 2.77 1.58 -5.34
N ARG A 48 3.04 0.71 -4.36
CA ARG A 48 4.15 -0.25 -4.38
C ARG A 48 3.77 -1.50 -3.59
N ARG A 49 4.48 -2.60 -3.83
CA ARG A 49 4.34 -3.82 -3.01
C ARG A 49 4.72 -3.51 -1.56
N PHE A 50 3.85 -3.89 -0.61
CA PHE A 50 4.18 -3.86 0.81
C PHE A 50 5.08 -5.05 1.16
N ILE A 51 6.19 -4.77 1.84
CA ILE A 51 7.11 -5.78 2.37
C ILE A 51 7.08 -5.62 3.89
N PRO A 52 6.50 -6.59 4.63
CA PRO A 52 6.51 -6.55 6.08
C PRO A 52 7.95 -6.46 6.57
N LYS A 53 8.26 -5.47 7.42
CA LYS A 53 9.53 -5.48 8.12
C LYS A 53 9.52 -6.70 9.05
N LYS A 54 10.58 -7.52 9.02
CA LYS A 54 10.77 -8.56 10.03
C LYS A 54 10.69 -7.89 11.40
N LYS A 55 9.75 -8.31 12.26
CA LYS A 55 9.80 -7.91 13.66
C LYS A 55 11.15 -8.40 14.19
N LYS A 56 12.02 -7.51 14.66
CA LYS A 56 13.10 -7.93 15.56
C LYS A 56 12.37 -8.57 16.73
N ASN A 57 12.59 -9.86 16.97
CA ASN A 57 12.17 -10.48 18.23
C ASN A 57 12.66 -9.56 19.34
N GLN A 58 11.73 -9.01 20.12
CA GLN A 58 12.04 -8.49 21.44
C GLN A 58 12.27 -9.73 22.29
N GLY A 59 13.53 -10.16 22.32
CA GLY A 59 14.05 -11.09 23.32
C GLY A 59 14.64 -10.29 24.48
#